data_AF-A0A832ZJQ9-F1
#
_entry.id   AF-A0A832ZJQ9-F1
#
_cell.length_a   1.000
_cell.length_b   1.000
_cell.length_c   1.000
_cell.angle_alpha   90.00
_cell.angle_beta   90.00
_cell.angle_gamma   90.00
#
_symmetry.space_group_name_H-M   'P 1'
#
loop_
_entity.id
_entity.type
_entity.pdbx_description
1 polymer ?
#
loop_
_entity_poly.entity_id
_entity_poly.type
_entity_poly.pdbx_seq_one_letter_code
_entity_poly.pdbx_strand_id
1 'polypeptide(L)'
;NNTLKLKDYDIIHNSQLPIGCGLGISGGCALGTVYKLKELIGLPQMDSLELLKIAHISEVKCGTGLGDVMGQYFGGFIIRKGPGFPPDIKKINIRDKNKYYIVIEVLGKRETSSIINNSKWINKINKTSDKLLNKLLKNPTLNNFMKLSYIFAKDTGLASEEILSLCDDLNPITEGCSQAMLGNTIFALCTDKNIKDALSILKNPIVCKIYEGNHD
;
A
#
# COMPACT_ATOMS: atom_id res chain seq x y z
N ASN A 1 -16.30 -28.68 23.25
CA ASN A 1 -14.84 -28.81 23.41
C ASN A 1 -14.20 -29.08 22.05
N ASN A 2 -13.92 -28.03 21.27
CA ASN A 2 -13.21 -28.16 20.00
C ASN A 2 -11.73 -27.85 20.21
N THR A 3 -10.98 -28.83 20.71
CA THR A 3 -9.52 -28.79 20.68
C THR A 3 -9.06 -29.01 19.24
N LEU A 4 -8.75 -27.92 18.55
CA LEU A 4 -8.07 -27.94 17.27
C LEU A 4 -6.64 -28.44 17.49
N LYS A 5 -6.36 -29.69 17.11
CA LYS A 5 -5.02 -30.27 17.14
C LYS A 5 -4.27 -29.91 15.85
N LEU A 6 -3.83 -28.66 15.73
CA LEU A 6 -2.73 -28.33 14.81
C LEU A 6 -1.43 -28.78 15.48
N LYS A 7 -0.69 -29.70 14.85
CA LYS A 7 0.68 -30.03 15.25
C LYS A 7 1.61 -29.74 14.07
N ASP A 8 2.63 -28.94 14.35
CA ASP A 8 3.83 -28.69 13.54
C ASP A 8 3.55 -28.27 12.08
N TYR A 9 3.18 -27.00 11.89
CA TYR A 9 3.03 -26.39 10.56
C TYR A 9 3.97 -25.20 10.38
N ASP A 10 4.65 -25.17 9.24
CA ASP A 10 5.37 -24.00 8.75
C ASP A 10 4.53 -23.28 7.68
N ILE A 11 4.37 -21.97 7.84
CA ILE A 11 3.76 -21.11 6.81
C ILE A 11 4.89 -20.32 6.16
N ILE A 12 5.23 -20.70 4.93
CA ILE A 12 6.31 -20.09 4.15
C ILE A 12 5.72 -19.05 3.21
N HIS A 13 6.22 -17.82 3.30
CA HIS A 13 5.83 -16.73 2.42
C HIS A 13 6.89 -16.48 1.34
N ASN A 14 6.46 -16.43 0.09
CA ASN A 14 7.29 -16.01 -1.05
C ASN A 14 6.78 -14.66 -1.57
N SER A 15 7.67 -13.69 -1.70
CA SER A 15 7.34 -12.34 -2.17
C SER A 15 8.21 -11.96 -3.37
N GLN A 16 7.58 -11.39 -4.40
CA GLN A 16 8.27 -10.79 -5.54
C GLN A 16 8.78 -9.37 -5.24
N LEU A 17 8.40 -8.82 -4.07
CA LEU A 17 8.75 -7.48 -3.62
C LEU A 17 9.61 -7.55 -2.35
N PRO A 18 10.57 -6.64 -2.17
CA PRO A 18 11.45 -6.65 -1.01
C PRO A 18 10.72 -6.22 0.28
N ILE A 19 11.11 -6.85 1.39
CA ILE A 19 10.57 -6.57 2.74
C ILE A 19 11.17 -5.27 3.29
N GLY A 20 10.38 -4.51 4.04
CA GLY A 20 10.84 -3.31 4.76
C GLY A 20 11.02 -2.07 3.87
N CYS A 21 10.37 -2.06 2.71
CA CYS A 21 10.53 -1.03 1.68
C CYS A 21 9.25 -0.23 1.42
N GLY A 22 8.31 -0.19 2.37
CA GLY A 22 7.04 0.56 2.25
C GLY A 22 6.00 -0.05 1.29
N LEU A 23 6.14 -1.34 0.97
CA LEU A 23 5.27 -2.07 0.01
C LEU A 23 4.23 -2.99 0.67
N GLY A 24 4.08 -2.92 2.00
CA GLY A 24 3.06 -3.65 2.75
C GLY A 24 3.23 -5.18 2.83
N ILE A 25 4.44 -5.71 2.65
CA ILE A 25 4.66 -7.17 2.63
C ILE A 25 4.21 -7.86 3.93
N SER A 26 4.36 -7.21 5.10
CA SER A 26 3.85 -7.74 6.38
C SER A 26 2.33 -7.94 6.36
N GLY A 27 1.57 -6.96 5.86
CA GLY A 27 0.12 -7.06 5.72
C GLY A 27 -0.27 -8.18 4.76
N GLY A 28 0.48 -8.34 3.66
CA GLY A 28 0.25 -9.41 2.69
C GLY A 28 0.49 -10.79 3.30
N CYS A 29 1.55 -10.92 4.10
CA CYS A 29 1.80 -12.11 4.90
C CYS A 29 0.66 -12.36 5.90
N ALA A 30 0.25 -11.35 6.68
CA ALA A 30 -0.83 -11.49 7.65
C ALA A 30 -2.15 -11.97 7.01
N LEU A 31 -2.54 -11.39 5.87
CA LEU A 31 -3.69 -11.87 5.10
C LEU A 31 -3.50 -13.31 4.63
N GLY A 32 -2.40 -13.62 3.96
CA GLY A 32 -2.10 -14.96 3.45
C GLY A 32 -2.11 -16.03 4.55
N THR A 33 -1.53 -15.71 5.72
CA THR A 33 -1.52 -16.57 6.90
C THR A 33 -2.94 -16.85 7.38
N VAL A 34 -3.79 -15.82 7.52
CA VAL A 34 -5.17 -16.00 8.01
C VAL A 34 -6.00 -16.86 7.05
N TYR A 35 -5.87 -16.64 5.74
CA TYR A 35 -6.54 -17.49 4.74
C TYR A 35 -6.03 -18.94 4.79
N LYS A 36 -4.71 -19.15 4.91
CA LYS A 36 -4.16 -20.50 4.98
C LYS A 36 -4.55 -21.22 6.28
N LEU A 37 -4.61 -20.50 7.40
CA LEU A 37 -5.08 -21.06 8.67
C LEU A 37 -6.57 -21.42 8.61
N LYS A 38 -7.42 -20.61 7.97
CA LYS A 38 -8.84 -20.97 7.74
C LYS A 38 -8.96 -22.31 7.02
N GLU A 39 -8.16 -22.52 5.98
CA GLU A 39 -8.12 -23.77 5.21
C GLU A 39 -7.65 -24.94 6.07
N LEU A 40 -6.52 -24.80 6.78
CA LEU A 40 -5.92 -25.86 7.60
C LEU A 40 -6.80 -26.28 8.80
N ILE A 41 -7.47 -25.31 9.41
CA ILE A 41 -8.31 -25.52 10.60
C ILE A 41 -9.71 -26.02 10.21
N GLY A 42 -10.11 -25.85 8.95
CA GLY A 42 -11.43 -26.24 8.47
C GLY A 42 -12.53 -25.36 9.06
N LEU A 43 -12.41 -24.03 8.91
CA LEU A 43 -13.43 -23.05 9.35
C LEU A 43 -14.16 -22.42 8.14
N PRO A 44 -14.92 -23.18 7.35
CA PRO A 44 -15.56 -22.67 6.13
C PRO A 44 -16.56 -21.54 6.39
N GLN A 45 -17.15 -21.50 7.60
CA GLN A 45 -18.14 -20.51 8.01
C GLN A 45 -17.57 -19.10 8.18
N MET A 46 -16.25 -18.95 8.31
CA MET A 46 -15.66 -17.61 8.47
C MET A 46 -15.72 -16.84 7.16
N ASP A 47 -16.34 -15.68 7.15
CA ASP A 47 -16.40 -14.87 5.94
C ASP A 47 -15.10 -14.10 5.69
N SER A 48 -14.97 -13.54 4.48
CA SER A 48 -13.78 -12.79 4.06
C SER A 48 -13.54 -11.53 4.90
N LEU A 49 -14.58 -10.92 5.47
CA LEU A 49 -14.48 -9.72 6.30
C LEU A 49 -13.95 -10.06 7.70
N GLU A 50 -14.33 -11.21 8.26
CA GLU A 50 -13.78 -11.74 9.51
C GLU A 50 -12.29 -12.05 9.38
N LEU A 51 -11.87 -12.66 8.26
CA LEU A 51 -10.45 -12.90 7.98
C LEU A 51 -9.66 -11.59 7.86
N LEU A 52 -10.21 -10.61 7.14
CA LEU A 52 -9.62 -9.27 7.05
C LEU A 52 -9.47 -8.61 8.44
N LYS A 53 -10.49 -8.75 9.30
CA LYS A 53 -10.46 -8.23 10.67
C LYS A 53 -9.33 -8.84 11.48
N ILE A 54 -9.13 -10.16 11.40
CA ILE A 54 -8.06 -10.86 12.12
C ILE A 54 -6.69 -10.39 11.62
N ALA A 55 -6.48 -10.35 10.29
CA ALA A 55 -5.23 -9.87 9.72
C ALA A 55 -4.93 -8.42 10.14
N HIS A 56 -5.95 -7.54 10.15
CA HIS A 56 -5.82 -6.17 10.62
C HIS A 56 -5.43 -6.08 12.10
N ILE A 57 -6.10 -6.85 12.97
CA ILE A 57 -5.77 -6.87 14.40
C ILE A 57 -4.32 -7.32 14.62
N SER A 58 -3.85 -8.32 13.87
CA SER A 58 -2.47 -8.79 13.94
C SER A 58 -1.48 -7.68 13.57
N GLU A 59 -1.66 -6.99 12.44
CA GLU A 59 -0.79 -5.88 12.03
C GLU A 59 -0.77 -4.73 13.04
N VAL A 60 -1.93 -4.37 13.61
CA VAL A 60 -2.04 -3.31 14.63
C VAL A 60 -1.30 -3.71 15.91
N LYS A 61 -1.51 -4.95 16.39
CA LYS A 61 -0.83 -5.45 17.61
C LYS A 61 0.67 -5.57 17.44
N CYS A 62 1.15 -5.89 16.24
CA CYS A 62 2.57 -5.94 15.92
C CYS A 62 3.18 -4.57 15.60
N GLY A 63 2.38 -3.51 15.47
CA GLY A 63 2.84 -2.16 15.13
C GLY A 63 3.42 -2.05 13.72
N THR A 64 3.05 -2.96 12.81
CA THR A 64 3.62 -3.09 11.46
C THR A 64 2.79 -2.37 10.40
N GLY A 65 1.48 -2.26 10.59
CA GLY A 65 0.60 -1.64 9.59
C GLY A 65 -0.76 -1.21 10.14
N LEU A 66 -1.27 -0.09 9.63
CA LEU A 66 -2.60 0.45 9.97
C LEU A 66 -3.59 0.44 8.79
N GLY A 67 -3.14 0.08 7.58
CA GLY A 67 -3.94 0.19 6.37
C GLY A 67 -3.60 -0.80 5.26
N ASP A 68 -2.44 -1.48 5.32
CA ASP A 68 -1.95 -2.33 4.22
C ASP A 68 -2.91 -3.47 3.89
N VAL A 69 -3.39 -4.19 4.90
CA VAL A 69 -4.35 -5.29 4.72
C VAL A 69 -5.65 -4.82 4.05
N MET A 70 -6.09 -3.58 4.30
CA MET A 70 -7.28 -3.04 3.64
C MET A 70 -6.99 -2.77 2.16
N GLY A 71 -5.84 -2.16 1.86
CA GLY A 71 -5.39 -1.93 0.48
C GLY A 71 -5.30 -3.22 -0.31
N GLN A 72 -4.69 -4.25 0.29
CA GLN A 72 -4.49 -5.56 -0.32
C GLN A 72 -5.79 -6.33 -0.50
N TYR A 73 -6.68 -6.27 0.48
CA TYR A 73 -7.99 -6.87 0.38
C TYR A 73 -8.79 -6.20 -0.74
N PHE A 74 -9.12 -4.91 -0.63
CA PHE A 74 -9.99 -4.25 -1.61
C PHE A 74 -9.39 -4.14 -3.00
N GLY A 75 -8.06 -4.03 -3.13
CA GLY A 75 -7.36 -3.80 -4.39
C GLY A 75 -7.75 -2.49 -5.08
N GLY A 76 -7.08 -2.22 -6.20
CA GLY A 76 -7.22 -0.99 -6.97
C GLY A 76 -6.69 0.21 -6.20
N PHE A 77 -7.25 1.38 -6.49
CA PHE A 77 -6.92 2.62 -5.79
C PHE A 77 -8.02 2.93 -4.78
N ILE A 78 -7.76 2.60 -3.52
CA ILE A 78 -8.68 2.86 -2.42
C ILE A 78 -8.36 4.14 -1.66
N ILE A 79 -9.40 4.77 -1.13
CA ILE A 79 -9.34 5.92 -0.24
C ILE A 79 -10.03 5.51 1.05
N ARG A 80 -9.29 5.44 2.15
CA ARG A 80 -9.87 5.30 3.49
C ARG A 80 -10.39 6.66 3.95
N LYS A 81 -11.68 6.77 4.24
CA LYS A 81 -12.30 8.04 4.67
C LYS A 81 -12.02 8.34 6.14
N GLY A 82 -11.72 7.32 6.94
CA GLY A 82 -11.37 7.46 8.35
C GLY A 82 -10.64 6.23 8.90
N PRO A 83 -10.14 6.33 10.14
CA PRO A 83 -9.53 5.21 10.84
C PRO A 83 -10.59 4.21 11.35
N GLY A 84 -10.18 2.95 11.56
CA GLY A 84 -10.99 1.94 12.24
C GLY A 84 -11.43 0.75 11.36
N PHE A 85 -12.23 -0.13 11.98
CA PHE A 85 -12.83 -1.31 11.38
C PHE A 85 -14.32 -1.39 11.78
N PRO A 86 -15.26 -1.74 10.88
CA PRO A 86 -15.07 -1.99 9.45
C PRO A 86 -14.57 -0.74 8.71
N PRO A 87 -13.84 -0.90 7.60
CA PRO A 87 -13.22 0.22 6.91
C PRO A 87 -14.26 1.01 6.09
N ASP A 88 -14.27 2.34 6.23
CA ASP A 88 -15.03 3.22 5.33
C ASP A 88 -14.17 3.56 4.10
N ILE A 89 -14.46 2.90 2.98
CA ILE A 89 -13.67 2.97 1.74
C ILE A 89 -14.43 3.69 0.63
N LYS A 90 -13.70 4.47 -0.16
CA LYS A 90 -14.09 4.90 -1.51
C LYS A 90 -13.06 4.40 -2.51
N LYS A 91 -13.50 3.77 -3.60
CA LYS A 91 -12.62 3.38 -4.70
C LYS A 91 -12.56 4.47 -5.78
N ILE A 92 -11.38 4.69 -6.34
CA ILE A 92 -11.22 5.43 -7.59
C ILE A 92 -11.51 4.45 -8.73
N ASN A 93 -12.52 4.76 -9.55
CA ASN A 93 -12.85 3.93 -10.71
C ASN A 93 -11.85 4.17 -11.84
N ILE A 94 -11.19 3.11 -12.30
CA ILE A 94 -10.14 3.18 -13.32
C ILE A 94 -10.68 2.60 -14.61
N ARG A 95 -10.98 3.48 -15.58
CA ARG A 95 -11.29 3.05 -16.94
C ARG A 95 -10.06 2.43 -17.57
N ASP A 96 -10.24 1.30 -18.25
CA ASP A 96 -9.18 0.57 -18.97
C ASP A 96 -7.93 0.29 -18.11
N LYS A 97 -8.12 -0.21 -16.88
CA LYS A 97 -7.03 -0.47 -15.91
C LYS A 97 -5.81 -1.21 -16.50
N ASN A 98 -6.03 -2.06 -17.50
CA ASN A 98 -4.98 -2.84 -18.15
C ASN A 98 -3.94 -2.00 -18.90
N LYS A 99 -4.28 -0.75 -19.27
CA LYS A 99 -3.38 0.22 -19.91
C LYS A 99 -2.39 0.84 -18.93
N TYR A 100 -2.64 0.70 -17.62
CA TYR A 100 -1.80 1.28 -16.58
C TYR A 100 -0.83 0.25 -16.00
N TYR A 101 0.31 0.76 -15.57
CA TYR A 101 1.37 0.03 -14.88
C TYR A 101 1.79 0.83 -13.66
N ILE A 102 2.15 0.13 -12.60
CA ILE A 102 2.85 0.71 -11.45
C ILE A 102 4.31 0.31 -11.57
N VAL A 103 5.18 1.30 -11.75
CA VAL A 103 6.63 1.10 -11.79
C VAL A 103 7.20 1.48 -10.44
N ILE A 104 8.01 0.61 -9.85
CA ILE A 104 8.54 0.75 -8.49
C ILE A 104 10.06 0.70 -8.56
N GLU A 105 10.74 1.60 -7.87
CA GLU A 105 12.19 1.52 -7.63
C GLU A 105 12.43 1.62 -6.13
N VAL A 106 13.21 0.66 -5.61
CA VAL A 106 13.54 0.57 -4.19
C VAL A 106 14.98 1.03 -4.02
N LEU A 107 15.14 2.17 -3.34
CA LEU A 107 16.44 2.76 -3.04
C LEU A 107 16.99 2.27 -1.69
N GLY A 108 16.13 1.73 -0.82
CA GLY A 108 16.58 1.12 0.44
C GLY A 108 15.45 0.80 1.42
N LYS A 109 15.84 0.15 2.53
CA LYS A 109 14.95 -0.16 3.65
C LYS A 109 14.79 1.04 4.58
N ARG A 110 13.64 1.10 5.25
CA ARG A 110 13.40 2.08 6.32
C ARG A 110 12.58 1.45 7.44
N GLU A 111 12.97 1.73 8.68
CA GLU A 111 12.30 1.25 9.88
C GLU A 111 10.96 1.98 10.09
N THR A 112 9.85 1.34 9.73
CA THR A 112 8.48 1.86 9.83
C THR A 112 8.09 2.25 11.27
N SER A 113 8.49 1.44 12.25
CA SER A 113 8.17 1.59 13.69
C SER A 113 8.65 2.93 14.28
N SER A 114 9.80 3.41 13.81
CA SER A 114 10.44 4.65 14.26
C SER A 114 9.65 5.91 13.91
N ILE A 115 8.76 5.84 12.90
CA ILE A 115 7.93 6.95 12.43
C ILE A 115 6.54 6.86 13.03
N ILE A 116 5.92 5.67 13.04
CA ILE A 116 4.54 5.48 13.49
C ILE A 116 4.36 5.86 14.97
N ASN A 117 5.35 5.58 15.82
CA ASN A 117 5.27 5.84 17.26
C ASN A 117 5.82 7.22 17.68
N ASN A 118 6.20 8.07 16.71
CA ASN A 118 6.80 9.36 16.99
C ASN A 118 5.77 10.49 16.92
N SER A 119 5.45 11.09 18.07
CA SER A 119 4.43 12.15 18.20
C SER A 119 4.65 13.36 17.29
N LYS A 120 5.90 13.73 17.00
CA LYS A 120 6.22 14.83 16.07
C LYS A 120 5.84 14.47 14.65
N TRP A 121 6.17 13.25 14.22
CA TRP A 121 5.79 12.74 12.90
C TRP A 121 4.27 12.60 12.77
N ILE A 122 3.61 12.03 13.76
CA ILE A 122 2.14 11.90 13.80
C ILE A 122 1.47 13.26 13.61
N ASN A 123 1.88 14.29 14.37
CA ASN A 123 1.28 15.61 14.26
C ASN A 123 1.48 16.24 12.88
N LYS A 124 2.68 16.11 12.30
CA LYS A 124 2.98 16.63 10.96
C LYS A 124 2.17 15.91 9.88
N ILE A 125 2.10 14.57 9.96
CA ILE A 125 1.32 13.74 9.05
C ILE A 125 -0.16 14.10 9.12
N ASN A 126 -0.74 14.16 10.32
CA ASN A 126 -2.17 14.43 10.51
C ASN A 126 -2.56 15.82 9.98
N LYS A 127 -1.74 16.85 10.26
CA LYS A 127 -1.99 18.21 9.78
C LYS A 127 -2.03 18.29 8.25
N THR A 128 -1.15 17.55 7.57
CA THR A 128 -1.10 17.51 6.11
C THR A 128 -2.19 16.60 5.54
N SER A 129 -2.46 15.45 6.16
CA SER A 129 -3.38 14.43 5.64
C SER A 129 -4.80 14.94 5.53
N ASP A 130 -5.33 15.65 6.54
CA ASP A 130 -6.75 16.04 6.56
C ASP A 130 -7.11 16.95 5.39
N LYS A 131 -6.22 17.90 5.08
CA LYS A 131 -6.40 18.81 3.95
C LYS A 131 -6.35 18.07 2.61
N LEU A 132 -5.40 17.16 2.43
CA LEU A 132 -5.22 16.44 1.16
C LEU A 132 -6.28 15.37 0.96
N LEU A 133 -6.68 14.65 2.01
CA LEU A 133 -7.76 13.68 1.98
C LEU A 133 -9.08 14.33 1.60
N ASN A 134 -9.40 15.50 2.17
CA ASN A 134 -10.59 16.26 1.78
C ASN A 134 -10.58 16.67 0.30
N LYS A 135 -9.42 17.07 -0.24
CA LYS A 135 -9.28 17.37 -1.68
C LYS A 135 -9.46 16.10 -2.54
N LEU A 136 -8.90 14.98 -2.11
CA LEU A 136 -9.01 13.70 -2.81
C LEU A 136 -10.46 13.19 -2.83
N LEU A 137 -11.17 13.27 -1.72
CA LEU A 137 -12.57 12.83 -1.63
C LEU A 137 -13.52 13.64 -2.51
N LYS A 138 -13.25 14.95 -2.67
CA LYS A 138 -13.99 15.86 -3.56
C LYS A 138 -13.74 15.57 -5.04
N ASN A 139 -12.54 15.14 -5.42
CA ASN A 139 -12.18 14.80 -6.80
C ASN A 139 -11.38 13.48 -6.87
N PRO A 140 -12.03 12.31 -6.73
CA PRO A 140 -11.37 11.01 -6.59
C PRO A 140 -10.95 10.44 -7.96
N THR A 141 -9.94 11.04 -8.57
CA THR A 141 -9.38 10.62 -9.86
C THR A 141 -7.92 10.18 -9.69
N LEU A 142 -7.42 9.34 -10.61
CA LEU A 142 -6.02 8.88 -10.58
C LEU A 142 -5.03 10.04 -10.63
N ASN A 143 -5.24 11.00 -11.53
CA ASN A 143 -4.39 12.19 -11.63
C ASN A 143 -4.34 12.95 -10.29
N ASN A 144 -5.50 13.20 -9.67
CA ASN A 144 -5.54 13.89 -8.39
C ASN A 144 -4.91 13.06 -7.26
N PHE A 145 -5.09 11.73 -7.26
CA PHE A 145 -4.42 10.83 -6.32
C PHE A 145 -2.90 10.94 -6.43
N MET A 146 -2.34 10.84 -7.64
CA MET A 146 -0.89 10.91 -7.87
C MET A 146 -0.33 12.26 -7.47
N LYS A 147 -0.98 13.34 -7.90
CA LYS A 147 -0.60 14.71 -7.54
C LYS A 147 -0.60 14.93 -6.03
N LEU A 148 -1.67 14.53 -5.33
CA LEU A 148 -1.78 14.70 -3.88
C LEU A 148 -0.82 13.78 -3.12
N SER A 149 -0.48 12.61 -3.66
CA SER A 149 0.52 11.71 -3.08
C SER A 149 1.91 12.35 -3.08
N TYR A 150 2.34 12.94 -4.21
CA TYR A 150 3.61 13.65 -4.28
C TYR A 150 3.65 14.86 -3.33
N ILE A 151 2.58 15.67 -3.31
CA ILE A 151 2.46 16.79 -2.36
C ILE A 151 2.55 16.28 -0.92
N PHE A 152 1.88 15.18 -0.58
CA PHE A 152 1.96 14.60 0.76
C PHE A 152 3.39 14.19 1.12
N ALA A 153 4.08 13.47 0.23
CA ALA A 153 5.45 13.02 0.44
C ALA A 153 6.41 14.20 0.71
N LYS A 154 6.26 15.27 -0.08
CA LYS A 154 7.04 16.51 0.03
C LYS A 154 6.71 17.31 1.30
N ASP A 155 5.44 17.65 1.51
CA ASP A 155 5.00 18.54 2.60
C ASP A 155 5.15 17.90 3.99
N THR A 156 4.99 16.57 4.08
CA THR A 156 5.29 15.85 5.32
C THR A 156 6.78 15.76 5.60
N GLY A 157 7.65 15.95 4.59
CA GLY A 157 9.10 15.73 4.71
C GLY A 157 9.46 14.26 4.99
N LEU A 158 8.55 13.33 4.68
CA LEU A 158 8.83 11.90 4.77
C LEU A 158 9.76 11.45 3.64
N ALA A 159 9.69 12.10 2.47
CA ALA A 159 10.57 11.80 1.36
C ALA A 159 11.99 12.33 1.61
N SER A 160 12.99 11.51 1.29
CA SER A 160 14.38 11.95 1.20
C SER A 160 14.58 12.84 -0.03
N GLU A 161 15.68 13.60 -0.07
CA GLU A 161 16.04 14.41 -1.23
C GLU A 161 16.21 13.54 -2.50
N GLU A 162 16.79 12.35 -2.36
CA GLU A 162 16.94 11.40 -3.46
C GLU A 162 15.59 10.95 -4.03
N ILE A 163 14.61 10.64 -3.16
CA ILE A 163 13.25 10.29 -3.58
C ILE A 163 12.56 11.46 -4.27
N LEU A 164 12.71 12.68 -3.74
CA LEU A 164 12.11 13.88 -4.34
C LEU A 164 12.73 14.18 -5.70
N SER A 165 14.05 14.10 -5.83
CA SER A 165 14.74 14.28 -7.11
C SER A 165 14.24 13.30 -8.16
N LEU A 166 14.12 12.01 -7.81
CA LEU A 166 13.65 10.99 -8.74
C LEU A 166 12.17 11.20 -9.11
N CYS A 167 11.35 11.64 -8.16
CA CYS A 167 9.97 12.02 -8.46
C CYS A 167 9.91 13.25 -9.38
N ASP A 168 10.79 14.23 -9.22
CA ASP A 168 10.86 15.44 -10.04
C ASP A 168 11.28 15.12 -11.48
N ASP A 169 12.14 14.13 -11.68
CA ASP A 169 12.52 13.63 -13.01
C ASP A 169 11.38 12.82 -13.67
N LEU A 170 10.64 12.02 -12.90
CA LEU A 170 9.60 11.12 -13.41
C LEU A 170 8.24 11.78 -13.60
N ASN A 171 7.85 12.74 -12.76
CA ASN A 171 6.53 13.38 -12.83
C ASN A 171 6.22 14.05 -14.20
N PRO A 172 7.17 14.73 -14.87
CA PRO A 172 6.92 15.34 -16.17
C PRO A 172 6.66 14.34 -17.31
N ILE A 173 7.10 13.09 -17.15
CA ILE A 173 7.05 12.07 -18.22
C ILE A 173 6.08 10.92 -17.92
N THR A 174 5.61 10.77 -16.68
CA THR A 174 4.66 9.72 -16.26
C THR A 174 3.27 10.29 -15.95
N GLU A 175 2.30 9.43 -15.59
CA GLU A 175 1.00 9.88 -15.05
C GLU A 175 1.11 10.35 -13.58
N GLY A 176 2.33 10.35 -13.04
CA GLY A 176 2.69 10.85 -11.72
C GLY A 176 3.62 9.89 -10.99
N CYS A 177 4.40 10.43 -10.06
CA CYS A 177 5.35 9.69 -9.24
C CYS A 177 5.37 10.23 -7.81
N SER A 178 5.43 9.33 -6.84
CA SER A 178 5.51 9.66 -5.42
C SER A 178 6.26 8.57 -4.65
N GLN A 179 6.61 8.87 -3.40
CA GLN A 179 7.14 7.88 -2.47
C GLN A 179 6.07 6.83 -2.09
N ALA A 180 6.45 5.55 -2.03
CA ALA A 180 5.71 4.52 -1.30
C ALA A 180 5.96 4.72 0.20
N MET A 181 4.92 5.11 0.92
CA MET A 181 5.05 5.67 2.28
C MET A 181 5.79 4.74 3.24
N LEU A 182 6.63 5.37 4.07
CA LEU A 182 7.49 4.72 5.07
C LEU A 182 8.58 3.80 4.52
N GLY A 183 8.79 3.75 3.18
CA GLY A 183 9.95 3.16 2.54
C GLY A 183 10.88 4.21 1.90
N ASN A 184 12.11 3.80 1.53
CA ASN A 184 12.94 4.57 0.60
C ASN A 184 12.68 4.04 -0.82
N THR A 185 11.45 4.23 -1.30
CA THR A 185 10.91 3.60 -2.50
C THR A 185 10.01 4.60 -3.22
N ILE A 186 10.11 4.69 -4.55
CA ILE A 186 9.13 5.40 -5.37
C ILE A 186 8.11 4.44 -5.96
N PHE A 187 6.95 4.96 -6.30
CA PHE A 187 6.04 4.35 -7.26
C PHE A 187 5.64 5.41 -8.30
N ALA A 188 5.60 5.00 -9.56
CA ALA A 188 5.15 5.82 -10.68
C ALA A 188 3.99 5.13 -11.40
N LEU A 189 2.98 5.91 -11.77
CA LEU A 189 1.88 5.44 -12.60
C LEU A 189 2.26 5.70 -14.06
N CYS A 190 2.35 4.63 -14.85
CA CYS A 190 2.70 4.70 -16.27
C CYS A 190 1.60 4.10 -17.13
N THR A 191 1.61 4.43 -18.42
CA THR A 191 0.86 3.76 -19.47
C THR A 191 1.81 3.18 -20.51
N ASP A 192 1.29 2.45 -21.49
CA ASP A 192 2.09 1.96 -22.62
C ASP A 192 2.86 3.09 -23.35
N LYS A 193 2.38 4.34 -23.26
CA LYS A 193 2.98 5.49 -23.93
C LYS A 193 4.29 5.95 -23.29
N ASN A 194 4.42 5.86 -21.98
CA ASN A 194 5.52 6.48 -21.22
C ASN A 194 6.30 5.51 -20.33
N ILE A 195 5.88 4.25 -20.22
CA ILE A 195 6.58 3.26 -19.38
C ILE A 195 8.05 3.10 -19.79
N LYS A 196 8.38 3.13 -21.10
CA LYS A 196 9.76 2.98 -21.57
C LYS A 196 10.65 4.14 -21.10
N ASP A 197 10.13 5.36 -21.12
CA ASP A 197 10.85 6.55 -20.69
C ASP A 197 11.11 6.48 -19.18
N ALA A 198 10.10 6.09 -18.40
CA ALA A 198 10.27 5.86 -16.96
C ALA A 198 11.34 4.80 -16.65
N LEU A 199 11.30 3.66 -17.34
CA LEU A 199 12.28 2.59 -17.16
C LEU A 199 13.71 2.99 -17.55
N SER A 200 13.88 3.99 -18.43
CA SER A 200 15.20 4.47 -18.84
C SER A 200 15.94 5.29 -17.78
N ILE A 201 15.20 5.88 -16.83
CA ILE A 201 15.74 6.66 -15.70
C ILE A 201 16.06 5.76 -14.51
N LEU A 202 15.29 4.68 -14.37
CA LEU A 202 15.33 3.77 -13.23
C LEU A 202 16.45 2.73 -13.37
N LYS A 203 17.01 2.27 -12.24
CA LYS A 203 18.14 1.33 -12.21
C LYS A 203 17.67 -0.11 -12.18
N ASN A 204 16.77 -0.45 -11.25
CA ASN A 204 16.25 -1.81 -11.07
C ASN A 204 14.72 -1.76 -10.88
N PRO A 205 13.96 -1.26 -11.86
CA PRO A 205 12.53 -1.09 -11.72
C PRO A 205 11.78 -2.42 -11.67
N ILE A 206 10.77 -2.50 -10.80
CA ILE A 206 9.77 -3.56 -10.77
C ILE A 206 8.50 -3.02 -11.42
N VAL A 207 7.96 -3.75 -12.40
CA VAL A 207 6.74 -3.37 -13.12
C VAL A 207 5.58 -4.24 -12.64
N CYS A 208 4.52 -3.61 -12.17
CA CYS A 208 3.32 -4.25 -11.67
C CYS A 208 2.07 -3.82 -12.47
N LYS A 209 1.07 -4.70 -12.52
CA LYS A 209 -0.28 -4.37 -12.99
C LYS A 209 -1.17 -3.94 -11.81
N ILE A 210 -2.24 -3.21 -12.12
CA ILE A 210 -3.27 -2.85 -11.13
C ILE A 210 -4.21 -4.05 -10.96
N TYR A 211 -4.22 -4.64 -9.77
CA TYR A 211 -5.15 -5.69 -9.38
C TYR A 211 -6.34 -5.06 -8.66
N GLU A 212 -7.56 -5.51 -8.98
CA GLU A 212 -8.76 -5.21 -8.20
C GLU A 212 -9.01 -6.38 -7.27
N GLY A 213 -9.41 -6.10 -6.02
CA GLY A 213 -9.80 -7.16 -5.09
C GLY A 213 -11.11 -7.77 -5.56
N ASN A 214 -11.10 -9.09 -5.74
CA ASN A 214 -12.30 -9.88 -6.00
C ASN A 214 -12.85 -10.35 -4.65
N HIS A 215 -13.97 -9.78 -4.24
CA HIS A 215 -14.69 -10.16 -3.02
C HIS A 215 -16.04 -10.72 -3.44
N ASP A 216 -16.00 -11.87 -4.10
CA ASP A 216 -17.16 -12.74 -4.27
C ASP A 216 -17.18 -13.76 -3.13
#